data_AF-A0A3N5MGI8-F1
#
_entry.id   AF-A0A3N5MGI8-F1
#
_cell.length_a   1.000
_cell.length_b   1.000
_cell.length_c   1.000
_cell.angle_alpha   90.00
_cell.angle_beta   90.00
_cell.angle_gamma   90.00
#
_symmetry.space_group_name_H-M   'P 1'
#
loop_
_entity.id
_entity.type
_entity.pdbx_description
1 polymer ?
#
loop_
_entity_poly.entity_id
_entity_poly.type
_entity_poly.pdbx_seq_one_letter_code
_entity_poly.pdbx_strand_id
1 'polypeptide(L)'
;MKLKKMAKTPVKRRKDACLKSLMEKIILQSLEDLWTVEERDECINFFRGERFGMCADMAGMSLYEQAKLLNLANKIIDFVAADRVSHNTKGHKNKIARSEKLTPWNARISEIAAAHNYPEVCVR
;
A
#
# COMPACT_ATOMS: atom_id res chain seq x y z
N MET A 1 58.93 -0.68 -13.18
CA MET A 1 57.78 -1.60 -13.00
C MET A 1 56.53 -0.79 -12.68
N LYS A 2 55.51 -0.79 -13.55
CA LYS A 2 54.24 -0.07 -13.32
C LYS A 2 53.18 -1.07 -12.83
N LEU A 3 52.78 -0.95 -11.57
CA LEU A 3 51.66 -1.71 -10.98
C LEU A 3 50.34 -1.19 -11.56
N LYS A 4 49.68 -2.02 -12.39
CA LYS A 4 48.32 -1.78 -12.86
C LYS A 4 47.36 -1.96 -11.68
N LYS A 5 46.71 -0.88 -11.25
CA LYS A 5 45.60 -0.94 -10.30
C LYS A 5 44.41 -1.62 -10.99
N MET A 6 44.05 -2.82 -10.54
CA MET A 6 42.86 -3.51 -11.02
C MET A 6 41.62 -2.81 -10.46
N ALA A 7 40.78 -2.31 -11.36
CA ALA A 7 39.47 -1.77 -11.02
C ALA A 7 38.59 -2.89 -10.44
N LYS A 8 38.18 -2.75 -9.18
CA LYS A 8 37.16 -3.62 -8.56
C LYS A 8 35.81 -3.24 -9.16
N THR A 9 35.25 -4.11 -9.99
CA THR A 9 33.86 -3.99 -10.47
C THR A 9 32.89 -4.30 -9.32
N PRO A 10 31.90 -3.44 -9.03
CA PRO A 10 30.92 -3.71 -7.99
C PRO A 10 29.86 -4.68 -8.50
N VAL A 11 30.04 -5.97 -8.22
CA VAL A 11 29.06 -7.03 -8.48
C VAL A 11 28.04 -7.04 -7.34
N LYS A 12 27.04 -6.16 -7.36
CA LYS A 12 25.97 -6.13 -6.34
C LYS A 12 24.57 -5.76 -6.87
N ARG A 13 24.24 -6.03 -8.14
CA ARG A 13 23.01 -5.51 -8.79
C ARG A 13 21.84 -6.49 -8.98
N ARG A 14 21.98 -7.79 -8.72
CA ARG A 14 20.93 -8.78 -9.07
C ARG A 14 19.91 -9.10 -7.97
N LYS A 15 20.30 -9.04 -6.69
CA LYS A 15 19.40 -9.41 -5.58
C LYS A 15 18.31 -8.37 -5.36
N ASP A 16 18.66 -7.10 -5.46
CA ASP A 16 17.76 -5.98 -5.18
C ASP A 16 16.63 -5.86 -6.24
N ALA A 17 16.92 -6.19 -7.50
CA ALA A 17 15.91 -6.20 -8.57
C ALA A 17 14.86 -7.32 -8.40
N CYS A 18 15.29 -8.47 -7.88
CA CYS A 18 14.37 -9.59 -7.60
C CYS A 18 13.45 -9.25 -6.43
N LEU A 19 14.00 -8.67 -5.35
CA LEU A 19 13.21 -8.23 -4.20
C LEU A 19 12.19 -7.15 -4.60
N LYS A 20 12.62 -6.13 -5.35
CA LYS A 20 11.73 -5.06 -5.84
C LYS A 20 10.56 -5.62 -6.64
N SER A 21 10.83 -6.46 -7.65
CA SER A 21 9.77 -7.04 -8.48
C SER A 21 8.86 -8.00 -7.71
N LEU A 22 9.36 -8.68 -6.67
CA LEU A 22 8.53 -9.49 -5.79
C LEU A 22 7.57 -8.60 -4.97
N MET A 23 8.05 -7.50 -4.41
CA MET A 23 7.21 -6.59 -3.62
C MET A 23 6.15 -5.91 -4.47
N GLU A 24 6.50 -5.49 -5.69
CA GLU A 24 5.52 -4.99 -6.67
C GLU A 24 4.41 -6.00 -6.94
N LYS A 25 4.77 -7.28 -7.15
CA LYS A 25 3.79 -8.35 -7.36
C LYS A 25 2.90 -8.58 -6.15
N ILE A 26 3.44 -8.55 -4.93
CA ILE A 26 2.65 -8.69 -3.70
C ILE A 26 1.62 -7.56 -3.62
N ILE A 27 2.05 -6.31 -3.85
CA ILE A 27 1.15 -5.15 -3.83
C ILE A 27 0.05 -5.28 -4.88
N LEU A 28 0.40 -5.68 -6.11
CA LEU A 28 -0.57 -5.83 -7.19
C LEU A 28 -1.55 -7.00 -6.95
N GLN A 29 -1.05 -8.12 -6.43
CA GLN A 29 -1.89 -9.26 -6.08
C GLN A 29 -2.88 -8.86 -4.98
N SER A 30 -2.40 -8.25 -3.90
CA SER A 30 -3.29 -7.77 -2.82
C SER A 30 -4.30 -6.72 -3.32
N LEU A 31 -3.96 -5.94 -4.35
CA LEU A 31 -4.92 -5.05 -4.99
C LEU A 31 -6.01 -5.87 -5.69
N GLU A 32 -5.65 -6.83 -6.55
CA GLU A 32 -6.62 -7.71 -7.24
C GLU A 32 -7.53 -8.45 -6.25
N ASP A 33 -6.96 -8.98 -5.18
CA ASP A 33 -7.65 -9.78 -4.16
C ASP A 33 -8.68 -8.95 -3.35
N LEU A 34 -8.66 -7.61 -3.40
CA LEU A 34 -9.73 -6.78 -2.81
C LEU A 34 -11.11 -7.07 -3.42
N TRP A 35 -11.15 -7.57 -4.65
CA TRP A 35 -12.39 -7.93 -5.32
C TRP A 35 -12.89 -9.32 -4.91
N THR A 36 -12.01 -10.22 -4.48
CA THR A 36 -12.33 -11.59 -4.04
C THR A 36 -12.89 -11.58 -2.61
N VAL A 37 -14.07 -12.17 -2.38
CA VAL A 37 -14.77 -12.07 -1.09
C VAL A 37 -13.97 -12.70 0.05
N GLU A 38 -13.28 -13.80 -0.24
CA GLU A 38 -12.57 -14.66 0.71
C GLU A 38 -11.28 -14.01 1.24
N GLU A 39 -10.58 -13.24 0.40
CA GLU A 39 -9.25 -12.68 0.69
C GLU A 39 -9.29 -11.18 1.01
N ARG A 40 -10.44 -10.53 0.75
CA ARG A 40 -10.62 -9.09 0.89
C ARG A 40 -10.27 -8.55 2.28
N ASP A 41 -10.73 -9.20 3.35
CA ASP A 41 -10.52 -8.68 4.70
C ASP A 41 -9.02 -8.69 5.06
N GLU A 42 -8.25 -9.67 4.57
CA GLU A 42 -6.79 -9.70 4.72
C GLU A 42 -6.12 -8.59 3.90
N CYS A 43 -6.60 -8.34 2.69
CA CYS A 43 -6.08 -7.29 1.82
C CYS A 43 -6.39 -5.88 2.35
N ILE A 44 -7.57 -5.68 2.95
CA ILE A 44 -7.90 -4.44 3.68
C ILE A 44 -6.87 -4.21 4.79
N ASN A 45 -6.57 -5.24 5.59
CA ASN A 45 -5.57 -5.14 6.65
C ASN A 45 -4.16 -4.90 6.12
N PHE A 46 -3.83 -5.43 4.94
CA PHE A 46 -2.55 -5.15 4.27
C PHE A 46 -2.40 -3.67 3.91
N PHE A 47 -3.40 -3.08 3.23
CA PHE A 47 -3.36 -1.68 2.79
C PHE A 47 -3.52 -0.68 3.92
N ARG A 48 -4.40 -0.95 4.91
CA ARG A 48 -4.57 -0.05 6.07
C ARG A 48 -3.49 -0.21 7.13
N GLY A 49 -2.77 -1.33 7.11
CA GLY A 49 -1.70 -1.66 8.04
C GLY A 49 -0.33 -1.15 7.60
N GLU A 50 0.71 -1.56 8.34
CA GLU A 50 2.10 -1.19 8.05
C GLU A 50 2.72 -2.00 6.90
N ARG A 51 2.10 -3.13 6.54
CA ARG A 51 2.65 -4.08 5.55
C ARG A 51 2.75 -3.47 4.16
N PHE A 52 1.74 -2.68 3.75
CA PHE A 52 1.81 -1.96 2.48
C PHE A 52 3.01 -1.01 2.43
N GLY A 53 3.21 -0.20 3.48
CA GLY A 53 4.35 0.72 3.56
C GLY A 53 5.69 0.01 3.43
N MET A 54 5.86 -1.11 4.13
CA MET A 54 7.08 -1.91 4.05
C MET A 54 7.31 -2.46 2.63
N CYS A 55 6.29 -3.04 2.01
CA CYS A 55 6.38 -3.56 0.64
C CYS A 55 6.64 -2.44 -0.36
N ALA A 56 6.01 -1.28 -0.20
CA ALA A 56 6.15 -0.17 -1.12
C ALA A 56 7.53 0.49 -1.04
N ASP A 57 8.09 0.61 0.17
CA ASP A 57 9.47 1.03 0.40
C ASP A 57 10.46 0.03 -0.24
N MET A 58 10.24 -1.27 -0.07
CA MET A 58 11.09 -2.31 -0.67
C MET A 58 10.92 -2.44 -2.19
N ALA A 59 9.75 -2.09 -2.73
CA ALA A 59 9.52 -1.90 -4.15
C ALA A 59 10.18 -0.61 -4.69
N GLY A 60 10.74 0.22 -3.81
CA GLY A 60 11.36 1.49 -4.19
C GLY A 60 10.34 2.46 -4.79
N MET A 61 9.10 2.45 -4.30
CA MET A 61 8.07 3.42 -4.65
C MET A 61 8.36 4.74 -3.93
N SER A 62 8.23 5.85 -4.67
CA SER A 62 8.23 7.17 -4.06
C SER A 62 7.00 7.37 -3.19
N LEU A 63 7.11 8.21 -2.16
CA LEU A 63 6.00 8.49 -1.24
C LEU A 63 4.74 8.97 -1.97
N TYR A 64 4.89 9.71 -3.07
CA TYR A 64 3.78 10.12 -3.94
C TYR A 64 3.08 8.92 -4.59
N GLU A 65 3.84 7.96 -5.13
CA GLU A 65 3.27 6.73 -5.71
C GLU A 65 2.59 5.87 -4.63
N GLN A 66 3.18 5.78 -3.44
CA GLN A 66 2.59 5.07 -2.31
C GLN A 66 1.23 5.67 -1.92
N ALA A 67 1.20 6.99 -1.74
CA ALA A 67 -0.01 7.74 -1.43
C ALA A 67 -1.10 7.58 -2.49
N LYS A 68 -0.73 7.71 -3.76
CA LYS A 68 -1.65 7.55 -4.90
C LYS A 68 -2.25 6.14 -4.93
N LEU A 69 -1.45 5.11 -4.70
CA LEU A 69 -1.91 3.73 -4.71
C LEU A 69 -2.77 3.40 -3.48
N LEU A 70 -2.38 3.87 -2.29
CA LEU A 70 -3.18 3.72 -1.08
C LEU A 70 -4.56 4.37 -1.23
N ASN A 71 -4.62 5.57 -1.80
CA ASN A 71 -5.87 6.24 -2.12
C ASN A 71 -6.76 5.42 -3.04
N LEU A 72 -6.18 4.82 -4.09
CA LEU A 72 -6.90 3.95 -4.99
C LEU A 72 -7.48 2.76 -4.22
N ALA A 73 -6.64 2.06 -3.44
CA ALA A 73 -7.05 0.94 -2.59
C ALA A 73 -8.19 1.34 -1.63
N ASN A 74 -8.07 2.48 -0.95
CA ASN A 74 -9.12 2.98 -0.04
C ASN A 74 -10.45 3.24 -0.76
N LYS A 75 -10.43 3.81 -1.96
CA LYS A 75 -11.66 4.01 -2.76
C LYS A 75 -12.33 2.68 -3.12
N ILE A 76 -11.55 1.66 -3.45
CA ILE A 76 -12.06 0.32 -3.73
C ILE A 76 -12.67 -0.27 -2.47
N ILE A 77 -11.96 -0.20 -1.34
CA ILE A 77 -12.43 -0.70 -0.04
C ILE A 77 -13.76 -0.05 0.35
N ASP A 78 -13.86 1.27 0.22
CA ASP A 78 -15.08 2.02 0.54
C ASP A 78 -16.25 1.64 -0.39
N PHE A 79 -15.98 1.50 -1.69
CA PHE A 79 -16.99 1.04 -2.66
C PHE A 79 -17.53 -0.34 -2.31
N VAL A 80 -16.62 -1.27 -2.00
CA VAL A 80 -16.96 -2.64 -1.68
C VAL A 80 -17.64 -2.77 -0.30
N ALA A 81 -17.29 -1.91 0.66
CA ALA A 81 -17.98 -1.83 1.95
C ALA A 81 -19.42 -1.30 1.80
N ALA A 82 -19.64 -0.32 0.92
CA ALA A 82 -20.98 0.20 0.63
C ALA A 82 -21.89 -0.87 -0.01
N ASP A 83 -21.33 -1.72 -0.87
CA ASP A 83 -22.07 -2.83 -1.50
C ASP A 83 -22.58 -3.86 -0.47
N ARG A 84 -21.74 -4.20 0.53
CA ARG A 84 -22.16 -5.06 1.67
C ARG A 84 -23.37 -4.49 2.42
N VAL A 85 -23.49 -3.16 2.54
CA VAL A 85 -24.61 -2.52 3.25
C VAL A 85 -25.91 -2.61 2.44
N SER A 86 -25.84 -2.47 1.11
CA SER A 86 -27.00 -2.54 0.22
C SER A 86 -27.64 -3.94 0.21
N HIS A 87 -26.82 -4.99 0.26
CA HIS A 87 -27.30 -6.38 0.28
C HIS A 87 -27.83 -6.84 1.66
N ASN A 88 -27.46 -6.18 2.76
CA ASN A 88 -27.84 -6.58 4.11
C ASN A 88 -29.09 -5.84 4.65
N THR A 89 -29.73 -4.98 3.84
CA THR A 89 -30.91 -4.19 4.25
C THR A 89 -32.22 -5.00 4.49
N LYS A 90 -32.15 -6.32 4.62
CA LYS A 90 -33.24 -7.14 5.19
C LYS A 90 -32.99 -7.60 6.64
N GLY A 91 -31.87 -7.24 7.29
CA GLY A 91 -31.64 -7.68 8.66
C GLY A 91 -30.62 -6.85 9.43
N HIS A 92 -31.09 -6.21 10.51
CA HIS A 92 -30.30 -5.71 11.64
C HIS A 92 -29.26 -4.61 11.37
N LYS A 93 -29.63 -3.39 11.79
CA LYS A 93 -28.74 -2.23 11.96
C LYS A 93 -27.72 -2.51 13.07
N ASN A 94 -26.51 -2.96 12.72
CA ASN A 94 -25.37 -2.79 13.62
C ASN A 94 -24.50 -1.64 13.13
N LYS A 95 -24.53 -0.54 13.89
CA LYS A 95 -23.61 0.59 13.79
C LYS A 95 -22.20 0.06 14.06
N ILE A 96 -21.39 -0.11 13.01
CA ILE A 96 -19.94 -0.22 13.17
C ILE A 96 -19.34 1.14 12.81
N ALA A 97 -19.43 2.07 13.76
CA ALA A 97 -18.53 3.21 13.80
C ALA A 97 -17.20 2.70 14.37
N ARG A 98 -16.36 2.08 13.54
CA ARG A 98 -14.96 1.87 13.91
C ARG A 98 -14.21 3.11 13.46
N SER A 99 -13.90 3.99 14.41
CA SER A 99 -12.78 4.93 14.24
C SER A 99 -11.52 4.06 14.16
N GLU A 100 -11.12 3.70 12.94
CA GLU A 100 -9.82 3.09 12.73
C GLU A 100 -8.77 4.14 13.09
N LYS A 101 -8.01 3.85 14.14
CA LYS A 101 -6.87 4.67 14.51
C LYS A 101 -5.90 4.63 13.34
N LEU A 102 -5.57 5.80 12.79
CA LEU A 102 -4.52 5.94 11.78
C LEU A 102 -3.27 5.22 12.27
N THR A 103 -2.75 4.30 11.45
CA THR A 103 -1.46 3.67 11.72
C THR A 103 -0.36 4.75 11.66
N PRO A 104 0.79 4.55 12.33
CA PRO A 104 1.90 5.48 12.25
C PRO A 104 2.32 5.77 10.80
N TRP A 105 2.19 4.78 9.92
CA TRP A 105 2.46 4.93 8.49
C TRP A 105 1.40 5.79 7.77
N ASN A 106 0.10 5.57 8.02
CA ASN A 106 -0.97 6.42 7.44
C ASN A 106 -0.86 7.88 7.90
N ALA A 107 -0.49 8.10 9.16
CA ALA A 107 -0.24 9.43 9.70
C ALA A 107 0.93 10.13 8.99
N ARG A 108 2.04 9.41 8.79
CA ARG A 108 3.22 9.90 8.05
C ARG A 108 2.89 10.27 6.61
N ILE A 109 2.10 9.47 5.91
CA ILE A 109 1.68 9.77 4.53
C ILE A 109 0.78 11.02 4.50
N SER A 110 -0.13 11.17 5.46
CA SER A 110 -1.02 12.34 5.55
C SER A 110 -0.24 13.64 5.77
N GLU A 111 0.77 13.61 6.63
CA GLU A 111 1.64 14.76 6.90
C GLU A 111 2.45 15.18 5.66
N ILE A 112 2.98 14.20 4.92
CA ILE A 112 3.78 14.45 3.72
C ILE A 112 2.89 14.91 2.55
N ALA A 113 1.70 14.33 2.41
CA ALA A 113 0.70 14.78 1.44
C ALA A 113 0.33 16.26 1.63
N ALA A 114 0.12 16.66 2.89
CA ALA A 114 -0.15 18.04 3.26
C ALA A 114 1.06 18.96 2.97
N ALA A 115 2.28 18.51 3.26
CA ALA A 115 3.51 19.29 3.05
C ALA A 115 3.83 19.55 1.57
N HIS A 116 3.47 18.63 0.68
CA HIS A 116 3.75 18.73 -0.76
C HIS A 116 2.56 19.24 -1.60
N ASN A 117 1.46 19.66 -0.96
CA ASN A 117 0.27 20.21 -1.60
C ASN A 117 -0.32 19.26 -2.66
N TYR A 118 -0.50 17.98 -2.30
CA TYR A 118 -1.21 16.99 -3.12
C TYR A 118 -2.68 16.91 -2.68
N PRO A 119 -3.60 17.74 -3.22
CA PRO A 119 -4.97 17.86 -2.72
C PRO A 119 -5.79 16.58 -2.89
N GLU A 120 -5.37 15.68 -3.79
CA GLU A 120 -6.00 14.38 -4.00
C GLU A 120 -5.60 13.32 -2.96
N VAL A 121 -4.56 13.56 -2.15
CA VAL A 121 -4.08 12.61 -1.15
C VAL A 121 -4.69 12.89 0.22
N CYS A 122 -5.69 12.08 0.58
CA CYS A 122 -6.43 12.19 1.82
C CYS A 122 -6.56 10.79 2.42
N VAL A 123 -5.65 10.43 3.32
CA VAL A 123 -5.69 9.15 4.04
C VAL A 123 -6.62 9.34 5.24
N ARG A 124 -7.76 8.63 5.23
CA ARG A 124 -8.75 8.67 6.31
C ARG A 124 -8.42 7.70 7.43
#